data_AF-D2TIU0-F1
#
_entry.id   AF-D2TIU0-F1
#
_cell.length_a   1.000
_cell.length_b   1.000
_cell.length_c   1.000
_cell.angle_alpha   90.00
_cell.angle_beta   90.00
_cell.angle_gamma   90.00
#
_symmetry.space_group_name_H-M   'P 1'
#
loop_
_entity.id
_entity.type
_entity.pdbx_description
1 polymer ?
#
loop_
_entity_poly.entity_id
_entity_poly.type
_entity_poly.pdbx_seq_one_letter_code
_entity_poly.pdbx_strand_id
1 'polypeptide(L)'
;MDLILKERLVVNLCAADINCGYISATPVLDNRDELIAQQCSYYRDLLAELEILLTPESVGTGLKPQDEQWRSAIELVTADILCGSISLNPILYDRAEKIRERIIFYFSNLNKFFAIEQQESVKTTVTQEVAINTSEDPQGQAMTPALTEVKMTEVNTPAMPPAKSGKGTSKPVRKKNKRKKK
;
A
#
# COMPACT_ATOMS: atom_id res chain seq x y z
N MET A 1 -1.09 4.19 -1.12
CA MET A 1 -0.70 4.75 -2.43
C MET A 1 -1.95 5.13 -3.21
N ASP A 2 -2.00 6.35 -3.74
CA ASP A 2 -3.03 6.66 -4.74
C ASP A 2 -2.79 5.87 -6.05
N LEU A 3 -3.81 5.83 -6.91
CA LEU A 3 -3.77 5.07 -8.17
C LEU A 3 -2.65 5.57 -9.11
N ILE A 4 -2.43 6.88 -9.18
CA ILE A 4 -1.47 7.49 -10.10
C ILE A 4 -0.05 7.12 -9.69
N LEU A 5 0.24 7.19 -8.39
CA LEU A 5 1.50 6.78 -7.83
C LEU A 5 1.75 5.31 -8.08
N LYS A 6 0.78 4.44 -7.80
CA LYS A 6 0.91 3.01 -8.03
C LYS A 6 1.31 2.71 -9.48
N GLU A 7 0.61 3.31 -10.45
CA GLU A 7 0.95 3.15 -11.88
C GLU A 7 2.35 3.69 -12.22
N ARG A 8 2.78 4.81 -11.64
CA ARG A 8 4.16 5.32 -11.83
C ARG A 8 5.21 4.34 -11.30
N LEU A 9 4.98 3.75 -10.14
CA LEU A 9 5.91 2.77 -9.55
C LEU A 9 6.00 1.49 -10.38
N VAL A 10 4.86 1.03 -10.93
CA VAL A 10 4.80 -0.08 -11.90
C VAL A 10 5.66 0.23 -13.12
N VAL A 11 5.48 1.43 -13.70
CA VAL A 11 6.26 1.86 -14.87
C VAL A 11 7.76 1.91 -14.54
N ASN A 12 8.16 2.38 -13.35
CA ASN A 12 9.57 2.42 -12.95
C ASN A 12 10.20 1.02 -12.89
N LEU A 13 9.52 0.05 -12.27
CA LEU A 13 10.02 -1.33 -12.21
C LEU A 13 10.08 -1.98 -13.61
N CYS A 14 9.06 -1.75 -14.44
CA CYS A 14 9.06 -2.26 -15.82
C CYS A 14 10.16 -1.61 -16.67
N ALA A 15 10.41 -0.31 -16.50
CA ALA A 15 11.51 0.38 -17.15
C ALA A 15 12.87 -0.19 -16.72
N ALA A 16 13.02 -0.56 -15.44
CA ALA A 16 14.21 -1.25 -14.95
C ALA A 16 14.44 -2.57 -15.68
N ASP A 17 13.38 -3.36 -15.88
CA ASP A 17 13.43 -4.64 -16.60
C ASP A 17 13.78 -4.48 -18.08
N ILE A 18 13.27 -3.44 -18.74
CA ILE A 18 13.64 -3.10 -20.11
C ILE A 18 15.13 -2.73 -20.16
N ASN A 19 15.58 -1.86 -19.26
CA ASN A 19 16.94 -1.35 -19.25
C ASN A 19 17.99 -2.41 -18.89
N CYS A 20 17.67 -3.34 -17.99
CA CYS A 20 18.56 -4.44 -17.65
C CYS A 20 18.50 -5.61 -18.65
N GLY A 21 17.67 -5.52 -19.68
CA GLY A 21 17.53 -6.53 -20.73
C GLY A 21 16.67 -7.74 -20.36
N TYR A 22 15.90 -7.68 -19.27
CA TYR A 22 14.91 -8.71 -18.92
C TYR A 22 13.78 -8.74 -19.95
N ILE A 23 13.31 -7.57 -20.37
CA ILE A 23 12.51 -7.43 -21.59
C ILE A 23 13.45 -7.02 -22.71
N SER A 24 13.76 -7.95 -23.61
CA SER A 24 14.64 -7.70 -24.75
C SER A 24 14.13 -6.53 -25.61
N ALA A 25 15.04 -5.70 -26.11
CA ALA A 25 14.74 -4.65 -27.08
C ALA A 25 14.25 -5.22 -28.42
N THR A 26 14.70 -6.43 -28.76
CA THR A 26 14.36 -7.15 -29.99
C THR A 26 14.01 -8.60 -29.64
N PRO A 27 12.81 -8.86 -29.09
CA PRO A 27 12.39 -10.23 -28.80
C PRO A 27 12.21 -11.02 -30.11
N VAL A 28 12.50 -12.32 -30.05
CA VAL A 28 12.50 -13.21 -31.23
C VAL A 28 11.13 -13.27 -31.92
N LEU A 29 10.05 -13.13 -31.13
CA LEU A 29 8.66 -13.22 -31.61
C LEU A 29 8.04 -11.85 -31.92
N ASP A 30 8.83 -10.77 -31.87
CA ASP A 30 8.37 -9.38 -32.04
C ASP A 30 7.19 -8.99 -31.14
N ASN A 31 7.09 -9.63 -29.97
CA ASN A 31 5.98 -9.50 -29.02
C ASN A 31 6.35 -8.60 -27.83
N ARG A 32 7.17 -7.57 -28.08
CA ARG A 32 7.75 -6.73 -27.01
C ARG A 32 6.67 -6.02 -26.20
N ASP A 33 5.67 -5.47 -26.87
CA ASP A 33 4.59 -4.72 -26.22
C ASP A 33 3.74 -5.62 -25.32
N GLU A 34 3.53 -6.88 -25.73
CA GLU A 34 2.83 -7.89 -24.91
C GLU A 34 3.64 -8.23 -23.66
N LEU A 35 4.95 -8.41 -23.79
CA LEU A 35 5.84 -8.65 -22.65
C LEU A 35 5.83 -7.47 -21.66
N ILE A 36 5.85 -6.24 -22.17
CA ILE A 36 5.73 -5.03 -21.34
C ILE A 36 4.38 -5.00 -20.62
N ALA A 37 3.27 -5.26 -21.33
CA ALA A 37 1.95 -5.27 -20.74
C ALA A 37 1.80 -6.35 -19.65
N GLN A 38 2.32 -7.56 -19.90
CA GLN A 38 2.35 -8.64 -18.92
C GLN A 38 3.17 -8.27 -17.69
N GLN A 39 4.36 -7.69 -17.90
CA GLN A 39 5.24 -7.30 -16.79
C GLN A 39 4.63 -6.16 -15.96
N CYS A 40 3.98 -5.17 -16.60
CA CYS A 40 3.23 -4.14 -15.89
C CYS A 40 2.05 -4.73 -15.10
N SER A 41 1.34 -5.73 -15.64
CA SER A 41 0.28 -6.44 -14.91
C SER A 41 0.83 -7.12 -13.67
N TYR A 42 1.93 -7.86 -13.81
CA TYR A 42 2.60 -8.51 -12.68
C TYR A 42 2.98 -7.51 -11.58
N TYR A 43 3.61 -6.39 -11.93
CA TYR A 43 3.99 -5.38 -10.93
C TYR A 43 2.79 -4.70 -10.29
N ARG A 44 1.68 -4.50 -11.00
CA ARG A 44 0.43 -4.01 -10.40
C ARG A 44 -0.05 -4.94 -9.29
N ASP A 45 -0.13 -6.23 -9.58
CA ASP A 45 -0.60 -7.23 -8.64
C ASP A 45 0.35 -7.30 -7.44
N LEU A 46 1.67 -7.33 -7.69
CA LEU A 46 2.69 -7.33 -6.63
C LEU A 46 2.56 -6.10 -5.71
N LEU A 47 2.47 -4.89 -6.27
CA LEU A 47 2.38 -3.67 -5.47
C LEU A 47 1.05 -3.57 -4.73
N ALA A 48 -0.05 -4.08 -5.30
CA ALA A 48 -1.32 -4.13 -4.59
C ALA A 48 -1.26 -5.08 -3.38
N GLU A 49 -0.67 -6.26 -3.54
CA GLU A 49 -0.45 -7.20 -2.44
C GLU A 49 0.46 -6.60 -1.35
N LEU A 50 1.55 -5.96 -1.75
CA LEU A 50 2.50 -5.36 -0.81
C LEU A 50 1.93 -4.13 -0.10
N GLU A 51 1.07 -3.35 -0.76
CA GLU A 51 0.36 -2.24 -0.13
C GLU A 51 -0.55 -2.73 1.01
N ILE A 52 -1.29 -3.82 0.77
CA ILE A 52 -2.13 -4.45 1.79
C ILE A 52 -1.27 -5.00 2.94
N LEU A 53 -0.13 -5.61 2.62
CA LEU A 53 0.77 -6.20 3.61
C LEU A 53 1.46 -5.15 4.49
N LEU A 54 2.03 -4.12 3.88
CA LEU A 54 2.90 -3.16 4.56
C LEU A 54 2.15 -1.96 5.11
N THR A 55 1.03 -1.62 4.49
CA THR A 55 0.31 -0.36 4.71
C THR A 55 -1.22 -0.55 4.69
N PRO A 56 -1.78 -1.47 5.49
CA PRO A 56 -3.20 -1.84 5.41
C PRO A 56 -4.15 -0.68 5.73
N GLU A 57 -3.75 0.23 6.63
CA GLU A 57 -4.55 1.38 7.08
C GLU A 57 -4.70 2.49 6.02
N SER A 58 -3.93 2.44 4.95
CA SER A 58 -3.73 3.53 3.99
C SER A 58 -3.86 3.09 2.53
N VAL A 59 -4.53 1.96 2.32
CA VAL A 59 -4.78 1.40 0.99
C VAL A 59 -5.63 2.39 0.19
N GLY A 60 -5.09 2.86 -0.94
CA GLY A 60 -5.79 3.75 -1.86
C GLY A 60 -6.00 5.20 -1.40
N THR A 61 -5.63 5.56 -0.16
CA THR A 61 -5.87 6.91 0.40
C THR A 61 -4.71 7.88 0.23
N GLY A 62 -3.49 7.39 -0.10
CA GLY A 62 -2.33 8.22 -0.44
C GLY A 62 -1.90 9.16 0.70
N LEU A 63 -1.05 8.67 1.60
CA LEU A 63 -0.47 9.49 2.67
C LEU A 63 0.90 9.99 2.22
N LYS A 64 1.08 11.31 2.09
CA LYS A 64 2.33 11.90 1.51
C LYS A 64 3.64 11.29 2.04
N PRO A 65 3.88 11.16 3.37
CA PRO A 65 5.15 10.60 3.85
C PRO A 65 5.34 9.13 3.45
N GLN A 66 4.25 8.36 3.45
CA GLN A 66 4.27 6.95 3.09
C GLN A 66 4.40 6.76 1.58
N ASP A 67 3.80 7.64 0.79
CA ASP A 67 3.93 7.67 -0.66
C ASP A 67 5.39 7.99 -1.08
N GLU A 68 6.07 8.90 -0.38
CA GLU A 68 7.52 9.14 -0.58
C GLU A 68 8.36 7.94 -0.13
N GLN A 69 7.99 7.27 0.96
CA GLN A 69 8.63 6.03 1.40
C GLN A 69 8.50 4.93 0.34
N TRP A 70 7.31 4.77 -0.28
CA TRP A 70 7.10 3.86 -1.40
C TRP A 70 7.97 4.21 -2.60
N ARG A 71 8.03 5.48 -3.00
CA ARG A 71 8.91 5.93 -4.10
C ARG A 71 10.35 5.57 -3.84
N SER A 72 10.86 5.94 -2.67
CA SER A 72 12.24 5.71 -2.28
C SER A 72 12.57 4.21 -2.23
N ALA A 73 11.66 3.37 -1.74
CA ALA A 73 11.85 1.93 -1.72
C ALA A 73 11.96 1.35 -3.14
N ILE A 74 11.07 1.76 -4.05
CA ILE A 74 11.06 1.29 -5.44
C ILE A 74 12.27 1.82 -6.22
N GLU A 75 12.74 3.04 -5.95
CA GLU A 75 13.97 3.57 -6.54
C GLU A 75 15.19 2.72 -6.16
N LEU A 76 15.30 2.29 -4.90
CA LEU A 76 16.39 1.41 -4.46
C LEU A 76 16.32 0.02 -5.10
N VAL A 77 15.12 -0.55 -5.26
CA VAL A 77 14.94 -1.83 -5.98
C VAL A 77 15.27 -1.69 -7.46
N THR A 78 14.87 -0.59 -8.08
CA THR A 78 15.21 -0.27 -9.47
C THR A 78 16.72 -0.17 -9.64
N ALA A 79 17.41 0.49 -8.71
CA ALA A 79 18.87 0.54 -8.70
C ALA A 79 19.51 -0.86 -8.57
N ASP A 80 18.97 -1.73 -7.71
CA ASP A 80 19.42 -3.12 -7.58
C ASP A 80 19.25 -3.94 -8.88
N ILE A 81 18.15 -3.73 -9.61
CA ILE A 81 17.92 -4.35 -10.91
C ILE A 81 18.97 -3.87 -11.92
N LEU A 82 19.16 -2.54 -12.02
CA LEU A 82 20.05 -1.93 -13.01
C LEU A 82 21.53 -2.24 -12.76
N CYS A 83 21.95 -2.31 -11.49
CA CYS A 83 23.33 -2.66 -11.14
C CYS A 83 23.61 -4.17 -11.14
N GLY A 84 22.58 -5.00 -11.39
CA GLY A 84 22.68 -6.45 -11.45
C GLY A 84 22.73 -7.15 -10.09
N SER A 85 22.50 -6.44 -8.98
CA SER A 85 22.33 -7.06 -7.66
C SER A 85 21.09 -7.98 -7.65
N ILE A 86 20.03 -7.59 -8.34
CA ILE A 86 18.96 -8.49 -8.78
C ILE A 86 19.32 -8.92 -10.20
N SER A 87 19.89 -10.12 -10.31
CA SER A 87 20.40 -10.66 -11.56
C SER A 87 19.28 -10.84 -12.59
N LEU A 88 19.62 -10.61 -13.84
CA LEU A 88 18.78 -10.89 -15.00
C LEU A 88 18.42 -12.38 -15.09
N ASN A 89 19.43 -13.24 -14.89
CA ASN A 89 19.30 -14.71 -14.96
C ASN A 89 19.87 -15.33 -13.68
N PRO A 90 19.13 -15.23 -12.55
CA PRO A 90 19.60 -15.79 -11.29
C PRO A 90 19.59 -17.32 -11.33
N ILE A 91 20.65 -17.93 -10.79
CA ILE A 91 20.77 -19.39 -10.68
C ILE A 91 20.21 -19.89 -9.35
N LEU A 92 20.33 -19.08 -8.29
CA LEU A 92 20.13 -19.50 -6.90
C LEU A 92 18.81 -19.00 -6.29
N TYR A 93 18.08 -18.14 -6.99
CA TYR A 93 16.83 -17.56 -6.48
C TYR A 93 15.87 -17.25 -7.63
N ASP A 94 14.58 -17.16 -7.29
CA ASP A 94 13.58 -16.64 -8.19
C ASP A 94 13.63 -15.10 -8.21
N ARG A 95 13.69 -14.51 -9.40
CA ARG A 95 13.86 -13.06 -9.56
C ARG A 95 12.66 -12.28 -9.02
N ALA A 96 11.45 -12.76 -9.28
CA ALA A 96 10.21 -12.13 -8.83
C ALA A 96 10.13 -12.12 -7.30
N GLU A 97 10.46 -13.24 -6.66
CA GLU A 97 10.55 -13.30 -5.21
C GLU A 97 11.64 -12.38 -4.66
N LYS A 98 12.79 -12.29 -5.34
CA LYS A 98 13.86 -11.39 -4.91
C LYS A 98 13.46 -9.92 -4.96
N ILE A 99 12.70 -9.52 -5.99
CA ILE A 99 12.14 -8.18 -6.09
C ILE A 99 11.19 -7.93 -4.92
N ARG A 100 10.25 -8.85 -4.66
CA ARG A 100 9.33 -8.77 -3.51
C ARG A 100 10.10 -8.57 -2.19
N GLU A 101 11.08 -9.43 -1.91
CA GLU A 101 11.93 -9.33 -0.72
C GLU A 101 12.59 -7.97 -0.58
N ARG A 102 13.14 -7.43 -1.67
CA ARG A 102 13.88 -6.16 -1.66
C ARG A 102 12.95 -4.96 -1.48
N ILE A 103 11.74 -4.99 -2.06
CA ILE A 103 10.72 -3.96 -1.81
C ILE A 103 10.40 -3.93 -0.32
N ILE A 104 10.07 -5.08 0.27
CA ILE A 104 9.75 -5.19 1.71
C ILE A 104 10.92 -4.68 2.55
N PHE A 105 12.14 -5.15 2.26
CA PHE A 105 13.34 -4.77 2.99
C PHE A 105 13.58 -3.26 2.96
N TYR A 106 13.59 -2.63 1.77
CA TYR A 106 13.84 -1.19 1.67
C TYR A 106 12.71 -0.38 2.26
N PHE A 107 11.46 -0.75 2.01
CA PHE A 107 10.31 -0.06 2.59
C PHE A 107 10.38 -0.06 4.12
N SER A 108 10.54 -1.23 4.75
CA SER A 108 10.64 -1.34 6.21
C SER A 108 11.87 -0.63 6.77
N ASN A 109 13.02 -0.70 6.09
CA ASN A 109 14.23 -0.01 6.52
C ASN A 109 14.08 1.52 6.39
N LEU A 110 13.33 2.02 5.41
CA LEU A 110 13.09 3.45 5.25
C LEU A 110 12.10 4.01 6.28
N ASN A 111 11.27 3.16 6.91
CA ASN A 111 10.29 3.58 7.91
C ASN A 111 10.90 4.44 9.02
N LYS A 112 12.14 4.16 9.44
CA LYS A 112 12.83 4.93 10.48
C LYS A 112 13.09 6.41 10.12
N PHE A 113 13.12 6.74 8.82
CA PHE A 113 13.35 8.12 8.36
C PHE A 113 12.03 8.87 8.17
N PHE A 114 10.99 8.19 7.69
CA PHE A 114 9.67 8.79 7.44
C PHE A 114 8.74 8.78 8.68
N ALA A 115 9.04 7.96 9.70
CA ALA A 115 8.32 7.99 10.98
C ALA A 115 8.63 9.24 11.82
N ILE A 116 9.79 9.87 11.61
CA ILE A 116 10.23 11.06 12.37
C ILE A 116 9.40 12.29 11.98
N GLU A 117 9.08 12.44 10.69
CA GLU A 117 8.27 13.57 10.19
C GLU A 117 6.83 13.58 10.74
N GLN A 118 6.28 12.42 11.13
CA GLN A 118 4.94 12.34 11.71
C GLN A 118 4.87 12.91 13.14
N GLN A 119 5.99 12.94 13.90
CA GLN A 119 6.01 13.49 15.26
C GLN A 119 6.24 15.01 15.32
N GLU A 120 6.87 15.62 14.32
CA GLU A 120 7.17 17.05 14.35
C GLU A 120 5.96 17.93 14.01
N SER A 121 4.97 17.41 13.28
CA SER A 121 3.76 18.17 12.92
C SER A 121 2.75 18.39 14.07
N VAL A 122 2.93 17.74 15.23
CA VAL A 122 1.99 17.85 16.37
C VAL A 122 2.43 18.88 17.42
N LYS A 123 3.68 19.37 17.38
CA LYS A 123 4.21 20.24 18.45
C LYS A 123 3.96 21.75 18.27
N THR A 124 3.41 22.22 17.15
CA THR A 124 3.37 23.67 16.85
C THR A 124 1.99 24.33 17.00
N THR A 125 0.98 23.67 17.57
CA THR A 125 -0.38 24.25 17.67
C THR A 125 -0.94 24.42 19.07
N VAL A 126 -0.08 24.46 20.11
CA VAL A 126 -0.52 24.89 21.45
C VAL A 126 0.59 25.74 22.06
N THR A 127 0.56 27.06 21.82
CA THR A 127 0.90 28.16 22.75
C THR A 127 0.96 29.48 21.99
N GLN A 128 -0.18 30.18 21.88
CA GLN A 128 -0.37 31.63 21.66
C GLN A 128 -1.87 31.80 21.32
N GLU A 129 -2.74 32.49 22.07
CA GLU A 129 -2.63 33.41 23.19
C GLU A 129 -3.91 33.31 24.05
N VAL A 130 -3.78 33.16 25.36
CA VAL A 130 -4.78 33.58 26.34
C VAL A 130 -4.03 34.44 27.35
N ALA A 131 -4.28 35.75 27.35
CA ALA A 131 -4.23 36.61 28.52
C ALA A 131 -4.57 38.08 28.15
N ILE A 132 -5.71 38.63 28.63
CA ILE A 132 -5.80 39.63 29.74
C ILE A 132 -5.98 41.06 29.17
N ASN A 133 -6.94 41.95 29.50
CA ASN A 133 -7.86 42.11 30.64
C ASN A 133 -8.99 43.15 30.36
N THR A 134 -10.16 42.90 30.97
CA THR A 134 -11.06 43.74 31.82
C THR A 134 -11.30 45.25 31.61
N SER A 135 -12.59 45.66 31.57
CA SER A 135 -13.16 46.79 32.37
C SER A 135 -14.72 46.81 32.38
N GLU A 136 -15.30 46.48 33.54
CA GLU A 136 -16.43 47.10 34.31
C GLU A 136 -17.74 47.63 33.63
N ASP A 137 -18.86 46.90 33.86
CA ASP A 137 -20.18 47.22 34.50
C ASP A 137 -21.02 48.50 34.18
N PRO A 138 -22.33 48.61 34.58
CA PRO A 138 -23.49 47.68 34.48
C PRO A 138 -24.82 48.41 34.09
N GLN A 139 -25.92 47.68 33.77
CA GLN A 139 -27.34 47.98 34.15
C GLN A 139 -28.38 47.24 33.25
N GLY A 140 -29.46 46.72 33.87
CA GLY A 140 -30.79 46.66 33.22
C GLY A 140 -31.57 45.34 33.17
N GLN A 141 -32.24 44.98 34.26
CA GLN A 141 -33.60 44.40 34.40
C GLN A 141 -34.19 43.34 33.41
N ALA A 142 -34.55 42.20 34.03
CA ALA A 142 -35.89 41.57 34.10
C ALA A 142 -36.42 40.55 33.06
N MET A 143 -37.06 39.53 33.65
CA MET A 143 -38.17 38.65 33.18
C MET A 143 -37.88 37.24 32.61
N THR A 144 -37.94 36.26 33.53
CA THR A 144 -38.71 34.98 33.52
C THR A 144 -38.57 33.92 32.41
N PRO A 145 -38.83 32.63 32.75
CA PRO A 145 -38.24 31.46 32.08
C PRO A 145 -39.19 30.78 31.10
N ALA A 146 -38.64 30.06 30.12
CA ALA A 146 -39.37 29.10 29.30
C ALA A 146 -38.76 27.70 29.47
N LEU A 147 -39.57 26.80 30.04
CA LEU A 147 -39.41 25.36 29.93
C LEU A 147 -39.35 24.96 28.45
N THR A 148 -38.47 24.02 28.10
CA THR A 148 -38.83 22.99 27.14
C THR A 148 -38.17 21.68 27.55
N GLU A 149 -39.03 20.73 27.86
CA GLU A 149 -38.72 19.38 28.31
C GLU A 149 -38.78 18.43 27.11
N VAL A 150 -38.25 17.20 27.31
CA VAL A 150 -38.44 15.99 26.49
C VAL A 150 -37.57 15.97 25.20
N LYS A 151 -36.80 14.94 24.86
CA LYS A 151 -37.04 13.50 24.96
C LYS A 151 -35.74 12.70 24.86
N MET A 152 -35.59 11.72 25.76
CA MET A 152 -34.69 10.59 25.57
C MET A 152 -35.24 9.67 24.47
N THR A 153 -34.37 9.21 23.59
CA THR A 153 -34.51 7.92 22.89
C THR A 153 -33.12 7.33 22.68
N GLU A 154 -32.76 6.40 23.56
CA GLU A 154 -32.03 5.19 23.15
C GLU A 154 -32.81 4.49 22.04
N VAL A 155 -32.13 3.77 21.15
CA VAL A 155 -32.44 2.37 20.80
C VAL A 155 -31.54 1.87 19.66
N ASN A 156 -30.83 0.79 20.00
CA ASN A 156 -30.45 -0.40 19.23
C ASN A 156 -29.55 -0.31 17.98
N THR A 157 -28.31 -0.71 18.24
CA THR A 157 -27.53 -1.70 17.49
C THR A 157 -28.35 -2.90 17.00
N PRO A 158 -28.21 -3.33 15.74
CA PRO A 158 -28.49 -4.70 15.33
C PRO A 158 -27.20 -5.51 15.26
N ALA A 159 -27.16 -6.60 16.04
CA ALA A 159 -26.14 -7.63 15.99
C ALA A 159 -26.26 -8.46 14.71
N MET A 160 -25.10 -8.77 14.12
CA MET A 160 -24.92 -9.61 12.95
C MET A 160 -24.90 -11.10 13.37
N PRO A 161 -25.58 -12.02 12.66
CA PRO A 161 -25.52 -13.45 12.96
C PRO A 161 -24.26 -14.14 12.38
N PRO A 162 -23.80 -15.25 12.99
CA PRO A 162 -22.51 -15.86 12.69
C PRO A 162 -22.50 -16.84 11.50
N ALA A 163 -21.26 -17.10 11.07
CA ALA A 163 -20.81 -17.90 9.94
C ALA A 163 -21.30 -19.36 9.91
N LYS A 164 -21.51 -19.87 8.68
CA LYS A 164 -21.66 -21.31 8.40
C LYS A 164 -20.29 -21.96 8.21
N SER A 165 -20.07 -23.04 8.94
CA SER A 165 -18.90 -23.92 8.90
C SER A 165 -19.21 -25.29 8.27
N GLY A 166 -18.25 -25.83 7.50
CA GLY A 166 -18.07 -27.27 7.22
C GLY A 166 -18.79 -27.84 5.99
N LYS A 167 -18.31 -28.87 5.28
CA LYS A 167 -17.19 -29.82 5.47
C LYS A 167 -17.08 -30.70 4.21
N GLY A 168 -15.86 -31.06 3.78
CA GLY A 168 -15.50 -32.34 3.11
C GLY A 168 -16.04 -32.58 1.69
N THR A 169 -15.39 -33.30 0.77
CA THR A 169 -14.53 -34.48 0.93
C THR A 169 -13.59 -34.68 -0.27
N SER A 170 -12.52 -35.41 0.02
CA SER A 170 -11.40 -35.78 -0.83
C SER A 170 -11.69 -37.00 -1.72
N LYS A 171 -11.19 -36.97 -2.98
CA LYS A 171 -10.51 -38.01 -3.84
C LYS A 171 -10.91 -39.52 -3.73
N PRO A 172 -10.83 -40.37 -4.82
CA PRO A 172 -9.54 -40.66 -5.50
C PRO A 172 -9.51 -41.21 -6.97
N VAL A 173 -8.34 -41.02 -7.61
CA VAL A 173 -7.50 -41.96 -8.42
C VAL A 173 -8.07 -42.70 -9.65
N ARG A 174 -7.42 -42.53 -10.83
CA ARG A 174 -6.78 -43.66 -11.56
C ARG A 174 -5.75 -43.25 -12.64
N LYS A 175 -4.58 -43.90 -12.57
CA LYS A 175 -3.45 -43.91 -13.52
C LYS A 175 -3.82 -44.57 -14.86
N LYS A 176 -3.12 -44.23 -15.96
CA LYS A 176 -2.46 -45.21 -16.85
C LYS A 176 -1.45 -44.59 -17.83
N ASN A 177 -0.30 -45.25 -17.91
CA ASN A 177 0.87 -45.03 -18.76
C ASN A 177 0.59 -45.15 -20.27
N LYS A 178 1.42 -44.52 -21.11
CA LYS A 178 2.22 -45.25 -22.13
C LYS A 178 3.32 -44.39 -22.76
N ARG A 179 4.57 -44.82 -22.54
CA ARG A 179 5.75 -44.57 -23.39
C ARG A 179 5.48 -45.03 -24.82
N LYS A 180 5.98 -44.31 -25.82
CA LYS A 180 6.61 -44.91 -27.01
C LYS A 180 7.81 -44.07 -27.44
N LYS A 181 8.98 -44.72 -27.35
CA LYS A 181 10.19 -44.37 -28.10
C LYS A 181 9.94 -44.63 -29.59
N LYS A 182 10.48 -43.77 -30.44
CA LYS A 182 11.34 -44.17 -31.56
C LYS A 182 12.25 -43.01 -31.90
#